data_AF-A0A8S8Z6G5-F1
#
_entry.id   AF-A0A8S8Z6G5-F1
#
_cell.length_a   1.000
_cell.length_b   1.000
_cell.length_c   1.000
_cell.angle_alpha   90.00
_cell.angle_beta   90.00
_cell.angle_gamma   90.00
#
_symmetry.space_group_name_H-M   'P 1'
#
loop_
_entity.id
_entity.type
_entity.pdbx_description
1 polymer ?
#
loop_
_entity_poly.entity_id
_entity_poly.type
_entity_poly.pdbx_seq_one_letter_code
_entity_poly.pdbx_strand_id
1 'polypeptide(L)' 'MKMQNEIQAPIQGTVSEVNCESGDSVEANVPLVIIEPPEESQS' A
#
# COMPACT_ATOMS: atom_id res chain seq x y z
N MET A 1 13.62 -20.41 -4.83
CA MET A 1 12.26 -20.73 -4.33
C MET A 1 11.33 -19.66 -4.89
N LYS A 2 10.21 -20.04 -5.52
CA LYS A 2 9.22 -19.05 -5.98
C LYS A 2 8.27 -18.81 -4.82
N MET A 3 8.43 -17.68 -4.13
CA MET A 3 7.52 -17.21 -3.09
C MET A 3 6.93 -15.89 -3.56
N GLN A 4 5.61 -15.80 -3.53
CA GLN A 4 4.86 -14.56 -3.68
C GLN A 4 4.28 -14.25 -2.31
N ASN A 5 4.48 -13.02 -1.85
CA ASN A 5 3.93 -12.56 -0.59
C ASN A 5 2.88 -11.50 -0.91
N GLU A 6 1.65 -11.71 -0.45
CA GLU A 6 0.59 -10.72 -0.57
C GLU A 6 0.72 -9.71 0.58
N ILE A 7 0.73 -8.43 0.26
CA ILE A 7 0.72 -7.36 1.26
C ILE A 7 -0.72 -6.87 1.37
N GLN A 8 -1.30 -6.98 2.56
CA GLN A 8 -2.66 -6.50 2.83
C GLN A 8 -2.61 -5.11 3.45
N ALA A 9 -3.57 -4.27 3.08
CA ALA A 9 -3.71 -2.95 3.68
C ALA A 9 -4.08 -3.09 5.18
N PRO A 10 -3.40 -2.36 6.09
CA PRO A 10 -3.67 -2.45 7.52
C PRO A 10 -4.94 -1.69 7.93
N ILE A 11 -5.41 -0.76 7.11
CA ILE A 11 -6.58 0.08 7.35
C ILE A 11 -7.47 0.12 6.10
N GLN A 12 -8.76 0.42 6.31
CA GLN A 12 -9.64 0.84 5.23
C GLN A 12 -9.31 2.28 4.84
N GLY A 13 -9.44 2.61 3.56
CA GLY A 13 -9.13 3.94 3.04
C GLY A 13 -9.10 4.01 1.52
N THR A 14 -8.69 5.16 1.01
CA THR A 14 -8.49 5.41 -0.42
C THR A 14 -6.99 5.44 -0.72
N VAL A 15 -6.57 4.80 -1.82
CA VAL A 15 -5.18 4.87 -2.27
C VAL A 15 -4.91 6.27 -2.81
N SER A 16 -3.99 6.98 -2.16
CA SER A 16 -3.56 8.33 -2.56
C SER A 16 -2.39 8.26 -3.54
N GLU A 17 -1.42 7.37 -3.28
CA GLU A 17 -0.21 7.22 -4.10
C GLU A 17 0.21 5.75 -4.23
N VAL A 18 0.78 5.40 -5.39
CA VAL A 18 1.40 4.09 -5.67
C VAL A 18 2.82 4.35 -6.21
N ASN A 19 3.82 3.87 -5.48
CA ASN A 19 5.24 4.15 -5.71
C ASN A 19 6.01 2.93 -6.24
N CYS A 20 5.31 1.97 -6.84
CA CYS A 20 5.92 0.76 -7.40
C CYS A 20 5.22 0.33 -8.68
N GLU A 21 5.98 -0.27 -9.60
CA GLU A 21 5.46 -0.87 -10.82
C GLU A 21 5.70 -2.39 -10.87
N SER A 22 5.03 -3.06 -11.80
CA SER A 22 5.16 -4.50 -11.96
C SER A 22 6.57 -4.88 -12.42
N GLY A 23 7.26 -5.69 -11.62
CA GLY A 23 8.62 -6.14 -11.92
C GLY A 23 9.71 -5.29 -11.30
N ASP A 24 9.36 -4.21 -10.59
CA ASP A 24 10.33 -3.39 -9.87
C ASP A 24 11.01 -4.16 -8.74
N SER A 25 12.29 -3.86 -8.56
CA SER A 25 13.05 -4.30 -7.39
C SER A 25 12.93 -3.24 -6.30
N VAL A 26 12.19 -3.55 -5.24
CA VAL A 26 11.93 -2.65 -4.12
C VAL A 26 12.82 -2.96 -2.92
N GLU A 27 13.27 -1.92 -2.21
CA GLU A 27 14.08 -2.05 -1.01
C GLU A 27 13.22 -2.11 0.26
N ALA A 28 13.77 -2.67 1.34
CA ALA A 28 13.09 -2.72 2.62
C ALA A 28 12.90 -1.30 3.20
N ASN A 29 11.73 -1.04 3.78
CA ASN A 29 11.31 0.25 4.34
C ASN A 29 10.98 1.35 3.30
N VAL A 30 10.93 1.03 2.00
CA VAL A 30 10.41 1.97 0.99
C VAL A 30 8.87 1.92 0.99
N PRO A 31 8.17 3.08 0.99
CA PRO A 31 6.71 3.10 0.90
C PRO A 31 6.26 2.65 -0.48
N LEU A 32 5.47 1.58 -0.55
CA LEU A 32 4.91 1.06 -1.81
C LEU A 32 3.60 1.76 -2.19
N VAL A 33 2.72 1.96 -1.20
CA VAL A 33 1.38 2.54 -1.39
C VAL A 33 1.07 3.43 -0.19
N ILE A 34 0.46 4.59 -0.44
CA ILE A 34 -0.06 5.49 0.59
C ILE A 34 -1.58 5.39 0.59
N ILE A 35 -2.15 5.11 1.76
CA ILE A 35 -3.59 4.96 1.95
C ILE A 35 -4.05 6.05 2.91
N GLU A 36 -4.99 6.87 2.47
CA GLU A 36 -5.64 7.87 3.31
C GLU A 36 -6.88 7.24 3.96
N PRO A 37 -7.06 7.34 5.28
CA PRO A 37 -8.24 6.83 5.95
C PRO A 37 -9.50 7.50 5.39
N PRO A 38 -10.66 6.81 5.39
CA PRO A 38 -11.90 7.46 5.02
C PRO A 38 -12.14 8.63 5.97
N GLU A 39 -12.55 9.78 5.44
CA GLU A 39 -12.99 10.88 6.29
C GLU A 39 -14.17 10.37 7.15
N GLU A 40 -13.91 10.09 8.43
CA GLU A 40 -14.96 9.89 9.40
C GLU A 40 -15.68 11.23 9.51
N SER A 41 -16.75 11.36 8.73
CA SER A 41 -17.73 12.44 8.84
C SER A 41 -18.36 12.31 10.23
N GLN A 42 -17.70 12.93 11.21
CA GLN A 42 -18.19 13.07 12.57
C GLN A 42 -19.60 13.66 12.49
N SER A 43 -20.58 12.81 12.78
CA SER A 43 -21.98 13.20 12.98
C SER A 43 -22.24 13.35 14.47
#